data_AF-A0A139A2W6-F1
#
_entry.id   AF-A0A139A2W6-F1
#
_cell.length_a   1.000
_cell.length_b   1.000
_cell.length_c   1.000
_cell.angle_alpha   90.00
_cell.angle_beta   90.00
_cell.angle_gamma   90.00
#
_symmetry.space_group_name_H-M   'P 1'
#
loop_
_entity.id
_entity.type
_entity.pdbx_description
1 polymer ?
#
loop_
_entity_poly.entity_id
_entity_poly.type
_entity_poly.pdbx_seq_one_letter_code
_entity_poly.pdbx_strand_id
1 'polypeptide(L)'
;MNTSTGEENPTADVIILGTDATLSILAAALSRIGKSVVHIDSNGFYGGHDPSFSFKDVLKWMLRVTEGAHPVFDQLSVDLHPDPEGISQSPPPPTGERDSSSLGEVKTTVVDLLGTGASTNALLETLGLTSVAEAPQEVHPATANDDAIGRAATLKKLLKSSRDFNVELAPRIALSNGALVELLIKSGVGRYLEFKNLESLEIVQDNSLRQVPCSKEDVFSSSFLTLPEKRRLMRLLTSLSRKEDSASLFDAAEQGKQSIDDYLASLQLSPKTRQTIVNAISLATTYQSPGTVDAVSGLRRIEYFLQSIGRYGPMPFLCPMYGGGSEISQGFCRLSAVYSGTYLLDYKIARIDTPPTAGGTFSVHGADGQVWNGLRIVASPDYDPKPSM
;
A
#
# COMPACT_ATOMS: atom_id res chain seq x y z
N MET A 1 -48.07 -11.04 -15.69
CA MET A 1 -47.99 -9.63 -16.13
C MET A 1 -47.25 -8.84 -15.06
N ASN A 2 -45.96 -8.63 -15.28
CA ASN A 2 -45.23 -7.43 -14.87
C ASN A 2 -44.04 -7.36 -15.82
N THR A 3 -44.25 -6.62 -16.90
CA THR A 3 -43.22 -6.25 -17.87
C THR A 3 -42.33 -5.22 -17.18
N SER A 4 -41.17 -5.63 -16.64
CA SER A 4 -40.12 -4.67 -16.32
C SER A 4 -39.50 -4.24 -17.65
N THR A 5 -39.78 -3.00 -18.01
CA THR A 5 -39.18 -2.24 -19.10
C THR A 5 -37.67 -2.49 -19.15
N GLY A 6 -37.18 -2.95 -20.31
CA GLY A 6 -35.76 -3.02 -20.63
C GLY A 6 -35.20 -1.62 -20.81
N GLU A 7 -34.99 -0.90 -19.72
CA GLU A 7 -34.01 0.19 -19.72
C GLU A 7 -32.63 -0.47 -19.82
N GLU A 8 -32.05 -0.43 -21.03
CA GLU A 8 -30.62 -0.66 -21.18
C GLU A 8 -29.89 0.28 -20.21
N ASN A 9 -29.08 -0.27 -19.31
CA ASN A 9 -28.22 0.55 -18.46
C ASN A 9 -27.45 1.52 -19.36
N PRO A 10 -27.52 2.85 -19.11
CA PRO A 10 -26.83 3.82 -19.94
C PRO A 10 -25.34 3.51 -19.99
N THR A 11 -24.76 3.55 -21.20
CA THR A 11 -23.34 3.28 -21.39
C THR A 11 -22.51 4.37 -20.70
N ALA A 12 -21.61 3.97 -19.82
CA ALA A 12 -20.68 4.86 -19.15
C ALA A 12 -19.55 5.31 -20.10
N ASP A 13 -19.00 6.51 -19.88
CA ASP A 13 -17.79 6.92 -20.57
C ASP A 13 -16.61 5.99 -20.19
N VAL A 14 -16.49 5.64 -18.90
CA VAL A 14 -15.40 4.80 -18.38
C VAL A 14 -15.89 3.87 -17.29
N ILE A 15 -15.54 2.58 -17.40
CA ILE A 15 -15.61 1.62 -16.30
C ILE A 15 -14.21 1.49 -15.69
N ILE A 16 -14.11 1.57 -14.37
CA ILE A 16 -12.86 1.43 -13.62
C ILE A 16 -12.98 0.24 -12.68
N LEU A 17 -12.02 -0.70 -12.74
CA LEU A 17 -12.00 -1.91 -11.91
C LEU A 17 -10.84 -1.87 -10.91
N GLY A 18 -11.16 -1.85 -9.63
CA GLY A 18 -10.23 -1.70 -8.51
C GLY A 18 -10.19 -0.27 -7.96
N THR A 19 -10.11 -0.14 -6.65
CA THR A 19 -10.21 1.13 -5.92
C THR A 19 -8.91 1.55 -5.24
N ASP A 20 -7.76 1.21 -5.83
CA ASP A 20 -6.46 1.72 -5.36
C ASP A 20 -6.33 3.25 -5.54
N ALA A 21 -5.27 3.82 -4.99
CA ALA A 21 -5.06 5.26 -4.98
C ALA A 21 -4.94 5.84 -6.40
N THR A 22 -4.36 5.10 -7.35
CA THR A 22 -4.20 5.55 -8.73
C THR A 22 -5.54 5.59 -9.45
N LEU A 23 -6.31 4.50 -9.34
CA LEU A 23 -7.59 4.37 -10.01
C LEU A 23 -8.67 5.28 -9.42
N SER A 24 -8.65 5.49 -8.10
CA SER A 24 -9.53 6.47 -7.44
C SER A 24 -9.22 7.91 -7.84
N ILE A 25 -7.95 8.30 -7.94
CA ILE A 25 -7.55 9.61 -8.48
C ILE A 25 -8.07 9.80 -9.91
N LEU A 26 -7.90 8.79 -10.76
CA LEU A 26 -8.38 8.82 -12.15
C LEU A 26 -9.91 8.95 -12.19
N ALA A 27 -10.64 8.16 -11.41
CA ALA A 27 -12.09 8.20 -11.33
C ALA A 27 -12.57 9.60 -10.93
N ALA A 28 -11.96 10.19 -9.90
CA ALA A 28 -12.27 11.54 -9.45
C ALA A 28 -12.01 12.59 -10.52
N ALA A 29 -10.87 12.50 -11.23
CA ALA A 29 -10.54 13.43 -12.30
C ALA A 29 -11.54 13.36 -13.46
N LEU A 30 -11.94 12.16 -13.88
CA LEU A 30 -12.92 11.92 -14.95
C LEU A 30 -14.32 12.43 -14.57
N SER A 31 -14.82 12.04 -13.40
CA SER A 31 -16.11 12.52 -12.89
C SER A 31 -16.12 14.05 -12.77
N ARG A 32 -15.02 14.66 -12.29
CA ARG A 32 -14.88 16.12 -12.14
C ARG A 32 -15.04 16.89 -13.45
N ILE A 33 -14.62 16.31 -14.58
CA ILE A 33 -14.77 16.90 -15.91
C ILE A 33 -16.08 16.49 -16.61
N GLY A 34 -17.02 15.88 -15.87
CA GLY A 34 -18.37 15.54 -16.34
C GLY A 34 -18.47 14.21 -17.09
N LYS A 35 -17.50 13.30 -16.95
CA LYS A 35 -17.58 11.95 -17.51
C LYS A 35 -18.38 11.03 -16.61
N SER A 36 -19.20 10.16 -17.21
CA SER A 36 -19.89 9.11 -16.45
C SER A 36 -18.92 7.97 -16.12
N VAL A 37 -18.70 7.75 -14.82
CA VAL A 37 -17.76 6.75 -14.31
C VAL A 37 -18.52 5.68 -13.53
N VAL A 38 -18.25 4.42 -13.85
CA VAL A 38 -18.68 3.25 -13.05
C VAL A 38 -17.43 2.63 -12.44
N HIS A 39 -17.29 2.71 -11.13
CA HIS A 39 -16.10 2.30 -10.39
C HIS A 39 -16.42 1.08 -9.52
N ILE A 40 -15.85 -0.07 -9.87
CA ILE A 40 -16.19 -1.38 -9.32
C ILE A 40 -14.98 -1.95 -8.60
N ASP A 41 -15.18 -2.53 -7.42
CA ASP A 41 -14.21 -3.40 -6.74
C ASP A 41 -14.88 -4.70 -6.28
N SER A 42 -14.17 -5.80 -6.48
CA SER A 42 -14.56 -7.13 -5.98
C SER A 42 -14.27 -7.31 -4.49
N ASN A 43 -13.46 -6.42 -3.89
CA ASN A 43 -13.24 -6.37 -2.46
C ASN A 43 -14.38 -5.62 -1.75
N GLY A 44 -14.72 -6.06 -0.54
CA GLY A 44 -15.65 -5.35 0.36
C GLY A 44 -15.04 -4.14 1.07
N PHE A 45 -13.91 -3.63 0.60
CA PHE A 45 -13.16 -2.51 1.17
C PHE A 45 -12.46 -1.72 0.06
N TYR A 46 -12.11 -0.46 0.34
CA TYR A 46 -11.36 0.40 -0.57
C TYR A 46 -9.84 0.19 -0.46
N GLY A 47 -9.12 0.56 -1.52
CA GLY A 47 -7.65 0.62 -1.53
C GLY A 47 -6.98 -0.47 -2.36
N GLY A 48 -7.74 -1.43 -2.92
CA GLY A 48 -7.21 -2.49 -3.76
C GLY A 48 -6.09 -3.28 -3.05
N HIS A 49 -4.87 -3.19 -3.59
CA HIS A 49 -3.67 -3.84 -3.05
C HIS A 49 -3.00 -3.09 -1.88
N ASP A 50 -3.42 -1.85 -1.58
CA ASP A 50 -2.93 -1.04 -0.47
C ASP A 50 -4.00 -0.82 0.63
N PRO A 51 -4.70 -1.85 1.14
CA PRO A 51 -5.73 -1.66 2.15
C PRO A 51 -5.13 -1.39 3.54
N SER A 52 -5.94 -0.75 4.37
CA SER A 52 -5.74 -0.63 5.82
C SER A 52 -6.85 -1.41 6.53
N PHE A 53 -6.46 -2.25 7.49
CA PHE A 53 -7.40 -3.15 8.16
C PHE A 53 -7.47 -2.93 9.66
N SER A 54 -8.66 -3.15 10.22
CA SER A 54 -8.79 -3.36 11.66
C SER A 54 -8.02 -4.61 12.10
N PHE A 55 -7.72 -4.74 13.39
CA PHE A 55 -6.98 -5.92 13.88
C PHE A 55 -7.67 -7.25 13.54
N LYS A 56 -9.01 -7.30 13.61
CA LYS A 56 -9.80 -8.48 13.21
C LYS A 56 -9.70 -8.73 11.71
N ASP A 57 -9.75 -7.68 10.88
CA ASP A 57 -9.76 -7.83 9.43
C ASP A 57 -8.39 -8.21 8.87
N VAL A 58 -7.28 -7.76 9.49
CA VAL A 58 -5.95 -8.24 9.10
C VAL A 58 -5.80 -9.73 9.42
N LEU A 59 -6.36 -10.22 10.52
CA LEU A 59 -6.35 -11.67 10.81
C LEU A 59 -7.16 -12.45 9.78
N LYS A 60 -8.36 -11.98 9.42
CA LYS A 60 -9.16 -12.58 8.32
C LYS A 60 -8.42 -12.56 6.99
N TRP A 61 -7.72 -11.47 6.68
CA TRP A 61 -6.91 -11.37 5.48
C TRP A 61 -5.74 -12.37 5.51
N MET A 62 -5.02 -12.47 6.62
CA MET A 62 -3.92 -13.43 6.80
C MET A 62 -4.41 -14.86 6.59
N LEU A 63 -5.53 -15.27 7.21
CA LEU A 63 -6.10 -16.61 7.05
C LEU A 63 -6.38 -16.92 5.58
N ARG A 64 -7.08 -16.03 4.87
CA ARG A 64 -7.38 -16.18 3.44
C ARG A 64 -6.13 -16.32 2.57
N VAL A 65 -5.06 -15.57 2.86
CA VAL A 65 -3.81 -15.64 2.09
C VAL A 65 -3.00 -16.90 2.43
N THR A 66 -3.09 -17.41 3.67
CA THR A 66 -2.39 -18.64 4.08
C THR A 66 -3.08 -19.93 3.66
N GLU A 67 -4.41 -19.90 3.42
CA GLU A 67 -5.18 -21.05 2.93
C GLU A 67 -4.67 -21.60 1.58
N GLY A 68 -3.90 -20.83 0.81
CA GLY A 68 -3.31 -21.26 -0.46
C GLY A 68 -1.85 -21.78 -0.42
N ALA A 69 -1.20 -21.89 0.75
CA ALA A 69 0.23 -22.18 0.83
C ALA A 69 0.67 -23.09 2.00
N HIS A 70 -0.25 -23.76 2.71
CA HIS A 70 0.14 -24.60 3.85
C HIS A 70 -0.63 -25.93 3.92
N PRO A 71 0.05 -27.08 4.10
CA PRO A 71 -0.58 -28.42 4.14
C PRO A 71 -1.52 -28.66 5.33
N VAL A 72 -1.61 -27.73 6.28
CA VAL A 72 -2.61 -27.76 7.38
C VAL A 72 -3.96 -27.18 6.96
N PHE A 73 -4.00 -26.33 5.92
CA PHE A 73 -5.25 -25.77 5.39
C PHE A 73 -5.83 -26.59 4.22
N ASP A 74 -5.07 -27.54 3.65
CA ASP A 74 -5.54 -28.50 2.63
C ASP A 74 -6.67 -29.41 3.13
N GLN A 75 -6.85 -29.53 4.45
CA GLN A 75 -7.91 -30.34 5.08
C GLN A 75 -9.05 -29.48 5.66
N LEU A 76 -9.01 -28.16 5.49
CA LEU A 76 -10.08 -27.27 5.93
C LEU A 76 -11.09 -27.13 4.80
N SER A 77 -12.17 -27.93 4.85
CA SER A 77 -13.37 -27.68 4.04
C SER A 77 -14.37 -26.88 4.86
N VAL A 78 -14.85 -25.78 4.29
CA VAL A 78 -15.86 -24.91 4.91
C VAL A 78 -17.19 -25.19 4.22
N ASP A 79 -18.07 -25.93 4.90
CA ASP A 79 -19.50 -25.98 4.53
C ASP A 79 -20.19 -24.73 5.07
N LEU A 80 -20.50 -23.81 4.17
CA LEU A 80 -21.32 -22.64 4.44
C LEU A 80 -22.79 -23.05 4.33
N HIS A 81 -23.51 -23.10 5.45
CA HIS A 81 -24.98 -23.13 5.45
C HIS A 81 -25.55 -21.76 5.86
N PRO A 82 -26.73 -21.43 5.32
CA PRO A 82 -26.95 -20.28 4.49
C PRO A 82 -27.04 -18.99 5.30
N ASP A 83 -26.39 -17.94 4.81
CA ASP A 83 -26.89 -16.58 5.03
C ASP A 83 -28.36 -16.55 4.55
N PRO A 84 -29.31 -16.00 5.32
CA PRO A 84 -30.56 -15.60 4.72
C PRO A 84 -30.20 -14.48 3.73
N GLU A 85 -30.06 -14.86 2.46
CA GLU A 85 -29.65 -14.07 1.28
C GLU A 85 -28.12 -13.94 1.10
N GLY A 86 -27.54 -14.95 0.45
CA GLY A 86 -26.09 -15.13 0.33
C GLY A 86 -25.43 -14.55 -0.93
N ILE A 87 -24.14 -14.21 -0.77
CA ILE A 87 -23.07 -14.16 -1.80
C ILE A 87 -21.73 -14.38 -1.07
N SER A 88 -20.93 -15.40 -1.41
CA SER A 88 -19.45 -15.34 -1.36
C SER A 88 -18.79 -16.64 -1.83
N GLN A 89 -18.16 -16.60 -3.01
CA GLN A 89 -16.94 -17.36 -3.30
C GLN A 89 -15.96 -16.42 -4.02
N SER A 90 -14.68 -16.46 -3.64
CA SER A 90 -13.60 -15.66 -4.25
C SER A 90 -12.51 -16.60 -4.82
N PRO A 91 -11.94 -16.32 -6.01
CA PRO A 91 -10.93 -17.15 -6.71
C PRO A 91 -9.47 -16.75 -6.38
N PRO A 92 -8.43 -17.46 -6.91
CA PRO A 92 -7.15 -17.75 -6.23
C PRO A 92 -6.03 -16.70 -6.42
N PRO A 93 -4.95 -16.74 -5.60
CA PRO A 93 -3.91 -15.72 -5.51
C PRO A 93 -3.10 -15.48 -6.80
N PRO A 94 -2.39 -14.34 -6.92
CA PRO A 94 -1.62 -14.00 -8.10
C PRO A 94 -0.27 -14.74 -8.16
N THR A 95 0.04 -15.26 -9.34
CA THR A 95 1.31 -15.91 -9.70
C THR A 95 2.36 -14.85 -10.03
N GLY A 96 3.24 -14.57 -9.09
CA GLY A 96 4.55 -13.99 -9.36
C GLY A 96 5.60 -14.95 -8.80
N GLU A 97 6.54 -15.40 -9.63
CA GLU A 97 7.73 -16.11 -9.16
C GLU A 97 8.49 -15.19 -8.19
N ARG A 98 8.30 -15.42 -6.89
CA ARG A 98 9.16 -14.84 -5.86
C ARG A 98 10.40 -15.71 -5.79
N ASP A 99 11.53 -15.16 -6.18
CA ASP A 99 12.83 -15.77 -5.95
C ASP A 99 13.05 -15.92 -4.44
N SER A 100 12.78 -17.11 -3.92
CA SER A 100 12.72 -17.44 -2.49
C SER A 100 14.10 -17.69 -1.88
N SER A 101 15.17 -17.30 -2.56
CA SER A 101 16.53 -17.75 -2.23
C SER A 101 17.28 -16.90 -1.19
N SER A 102 16.71 -15.78 -0.70
CA SER A 102 17.46 -14.86 0.19
C SER A 102 16.74 -14.34 1.44
N LEU A 103 15.53 -14.80 1.74
CA LEU A 103 14.86 -14.58 3.03
C LEU A 103 14.67 -15.93 3.69
N GLY A 104 15.48 -16.21 4.72
CA GLY A 104 15.35 -17.45 5.51
C GLY A 104 13.90 -17.69 5.90
N GLU A 105 13.41 -18.91 5.69
CA GLU A 105 12.03 -19.31 5.96
C GLU A 105 11.62 -18.95 7.40
N VAL A 106 10.96 -17.80 7.58
CA VAL A 106 10.20 -17.53 8.81
C VAL A 106 8.79 -18.08 8.58
N LYS A 107 8.64 -19.37 8.82
CA LYS A 107 7.34 -20.06 8.91
C LYS A 107 6.74 -19.77 10.28
N THR A 108 5.99 -18.68 10.42
CA THR A 108 5.21 -18.42 11.64
C THR A 108 3.79 -18.04 11.23
N THR A 109 2.86 -18.95 11.44
CA THR A 109 1.42 -18.72 11.28
C THR A 109 0.81 -18.03 12.50
N VAL A 110 -0.40 -17.49 12.39
CA VAL A 110 -1.18 -16.99 13.54
C VAL A 110 -1.41 -18.11 14.58
N VAL A 111 -1.43 -19.37 14.13
CA VAL A 111 -1.56 -20.56 14.96
C VAL A 111 -0.24 -20.87 15.71
N ASP A 112 0.92 -20.67 15.05
CA ASP A 112 2.23 -20.75 15.71
C ASP A 112 2.42 -19.65 16.76
N LEU A 113 1.83 -18.47 16.52
CA LEU A 113 1.78 -17.35 17.45
C LEU A 113 1.06 -17.69 18.77
N LEU A 114 0.20 -18.70 18.80
CA LEU A 114 -0.51 -19.14 20.01
C LEU A 114 0.08 -20.45 20.58
N GLY A 115 0.92 -21.16 19.83
CA GLY A 115 1.71 -22.31 20.28
C GLY A 115 0.90 -23.54 20.71
N THR A 116 -0.40 -23.59 20.42
CA THR A 116 -1.26 -24.74 20.76
C THR A 116 -2.39 -24.91 19.74
N GLY A 117 -2.31 -25.94 18.89
CA GLY A 117 -3.29 -26.19 17.83
C GLY A 117 -4.74 -26.39 18.34
N ALA A 118 -4.93 -26.99 19.52
CA ALA A 118 -6.26 -27.26 20.06
C ALA A 118 -6.91 -26.05 20.78
N SER A 119 -6.14 -25.32 21.61
CA SER A 119 -6.66 -24.17 22.37
C SER A 119 -6.89 -22.94 21.50
N THR A 120 -6.19 -22.84 20.37
CA THR A 120 -6.38 -21.78 19.37
C THR A 120 -7.72 -21.91 18.67
N ASN A 121 -8.12 -23.11 18.29
CA ASN A 121 -9.41 -23.35 17.61
C ASN A 121 -10.60 -23.04 18.51
N ALA A 122 -10.56 -23.43 19.79
CA ALA A 122 -11.60 -23.09 20.77
C ALA A 122 -11.68 -21.57 21.06
N LEU A 123 -10.55 -20.86 21.03
CA LEU A 123 -10.52 -19.41 21.18
C LEU A 123 -11.10 -18.72 19.93
N LEU A 124 -10.73 -19.17 18.73
CA LEU A 124 -11.28 -18.68 17.47
C LEU A 124 -12.80 -18.92 17.38
N GLU A 125 -13.31 -20.07 17.86
CA GLU A 125 -14.75 -20.35 18.02
C GLU A 125 -15.44 -19.37 18.96
N THR A 126 -14.87 -19.14 20.14
CA THR A 126 -15.43 -18.19 21.13
C THR A 126 -15.45 -16.74 20.62
N LEU A 127 -14.59 -16.41 19.66
CA LEU A 127 -14.45 -15.08 19.07
C LEU A 127 -15.28 -14.90 17.77
N GLY A 128 -16.04 -15.92 17.36
CA GLY A 128 -16.81 -15.92 16.12
C GLY A 128 -15.92 -15.84 14.87
N LEU A 129 -14.75 -16.48 14.92
CA LEU A 129 -13.72 -16.55 13.89
C LEU A 129 -13.56 -17.98 13.32
N THR A 130 -14.52 -18.89 13.57
CA THR A 130 -14.61 -20.21 12.94
C THR A 130 -16.02 -20.48 12.39
N SER A 131 -16.08 -21.33 11.37
CA SER A 131 -17.28 -21.99 10.85
C SER A 131 -17.51 -23.32 11.59
N VAL A 132 -18.78 -23.69 11.76
CA VAL A 132 -19.22 -24.91 12.45
C VAL A 132 -18.93 -26.15 11.61
N ALA A 133 -18.20 -27.13 12.16
CA ALA A 133 -18.46 -28.56 11.93
C ALA A 133 -17.72 -29.44 12.95
N GLU A 134 -18.54 -30.20 13.70
CA GLU A 134 -18.30 -31.38 14.54
C GLU A 134 -17.13 -31.43 15.53
N ALA A 135 -17.52 -31.69 16.79
CA ALA A 135 -16.64 -31.87 17.94
C ALA A 135 -15.53 -32.91 17.67
N PRO A 136 -14.25 -32.59 17.96
CA PRO A 136 -13.22 -33.60 17.99
C PRO A 136 -13.53 -34.63 19.07
N GLN A 137 -13.43 -35.91 18.70
CA GLN A 137 -13.32 -37.02 19.65
C GLN A 137 -12.28 -36.68 20.71
N GLU A 138 -12.60 -37.02 21.97
CA GLU A 138 -11.84 -36.77 23.19
C GLU A 138 -10.34 -36.59 22.97
N VAL A 139 -9.88 -35.34 22.94
CA VAL A 139 -8.46 -35.01 23.00
C VAL A 139 -8.11 -34.83 24.47
N HIS A 140 -7.19 -35.65 24.97
CA HIS A 140 -6.62 -35.52 26.30
C HIS A 140 -6.12 -34.09 26.53
N PRO A 141 -6.35 -33.50 27.72
CA PRO A 141 -5.98 -32.12 28.00
C PRO A 141 -4.45 -31.99 27.98
N ALA A 142 -3.91 -31.49 26.88
CA ALA A 142 -2.57 -30.92 26.89
C ALA A 142 -2.63 -29.72 27.83
N THR A 143 -1.90 -29.78 28.94
CA THR A 143 -1.73 -28.67 29.88
C THR A 143 -1.23 -27.46 29.09
N ALA A 144 -2.09 -26.46 28.88
CA ALA A 144 -1.68 -25.21 28.26
C ALA A 144 -0.55 -24.61 29.10
N ASN A 145 0.62 -24.41 28.50
CA ASN A 145 1.73 -23.70 29.14
C ASN A 145 1.26 -22.27 29.48
N ASP A 146 1.70 -21.68 30.60
CA ASP A 146 1.27 -20.35 31.08
C ASP A 146 1.41 -19.26 30.00
N ASP A 147 2.40 -19.42 29.14
CA ASP A 147 2.67 -18.59 27.96
C ASP A 147 1.52 -18.63 26.92
N ALA A 148 0.94 -19.81 26.65
CA ALA A 148 -0.19 -19.94 25.72
C ALA A 148 -1.46 -19.27 26.28
N ILE A 149 -1.70 -19.38 27.60
CA ILE A 149 -2.81 -18.71 28.28
C ILE A 149 -2.61 -17.18 28.21
N GLY A 150 -1.39 -16.70 28.43
CA GLY A 150 -1.03 -15.29 28.31
C GLY A 150 -1.24 -14.73 26.90
N ARG A 151 -0.87 -15.49 25.86
CA ARG A 151 -1.08 -15.08 24.46
C ARG A 151 -2.54 -15.08 24.06
N ALA A 152 -3.32 -16.08 24.48
CA ALA A 152 -4.77 -16.11 24.26
C ALA A 152 -5.49 -14.92 24.92
N ALA A 153 -5.11 -14.57 26.15
CA ALA A 153 -5.63 -13.39 26.85
C ALA A 153 -5.27 -12.09 26.12
N THR A 154 -4.03 -11.99 25.61
CA THR A 154 -3.57 -10.85 24.82
C THR A 154 -4.34 -10.72 23.51
N LEU A 155 -4.52 -11.82 22.77
CA LEU A 155 -5.29 -11.83 21.52
C LEU A 155 -6.74 -11.39 21.77
N LYS A 156 -7.38 -11.90 22.82
CA LYS A 156 -8.73 -11.48 23.21
C LYS A 156 -8.81 -9.98 23.50
N LYS A 157 -7.78 -9.40 24.13
CA LYS A 157 -7.71 -7.95 24.40
C LYS A 157 -7.55 -7.15 23.10
N LEU A 158 -6.69 -7.59 22.19
CA LEU A 158 -6.48 -6.94 20.89
C LEU A 158 -7.75 -6.99 20.03
N LEU A 159 -8.44 -8.12 19.99
CA LEU A 159 -9.71 -8.26 19.26
C LEU A 159 -10.83 -7.38 19.83
N LYS A 160 -10.91 -7.23 21.15
CA LYS A 160 -11.85 -6.28 21.78
C LYS A 160 -11.57 -4.82 21.36
N SER A 161 -10.32 -4.50 21.08
CA SER A 161 -9.86 -3.16 20.69
C SER A 161 -9.63 -3.07 19.18
N SER A 162 -10.26 -3.96 18.39
CA SER A 162 -9.92 -4.15 16.97
C SER A 162 -9.99 -2.88 16.13
N ARG A 163 -10.96 -2.00 16.44
CA ARG A 163 -11.22 -0.76 15.71
C ARG A 163 -10.21 0.35 16.02
N ASP A 164 -9.38 0.18 17.05
CA ASP A 164 -8.31 1.12 17.39
C ASP A 164 -7.08 0.94 16.48
N PHE A 165 -7.07 -0.13 15.69
CA PHE A 165 -6.00 -0.47 14.76
C PHE A 165 -6.40 -0.16 13.33
N ASN A 166 -5.43 0.36 12.57
CA ASN A 166 -5.46 0.54 11.14
C ASN A 166 -4.12 0.01 10.61
N VAL A 167 -4.10 -1.26 10.23
CA VAL A 167 -2.90 -2.00 9.82
C VAL A 167 -2.81 -1.95 8.31
N GLU A 168 -1.85 -1.17 7.80
CA GLU A 168 -1.58 -1.08 6.37
C GLU A 168 -0.78 -2.30 5.88
N LEU A 169 -1.23 -2.88 4.77
CA LEU A 169 -0.46 -3.93 4.10
C LEU A 169 0.71 -3.38 3.27
N ALA A 170 0.60 -2.13 2.84
CA ALA A 170 1.59 -1.44 2.03
C ALA A 170 1.83 -0.04 2.60
N PRO A 171 2.66 0.10 3.64
CA PRO A 171 2.88 1.38 4.31
C PRO A 171 3.53 2.39 3.36
N ARG A 172 2.89 3.56 3.22
CA ARG A 172 3.40 4.67 2.40
C ARG A 172 3.42 5.98 3.19
N ILE A 173 4.47 6.77 2.97
CA ILE A 173 4.58 8.14 3.48
C ILE A 173 4.66 9.11 2.29
N ALA A 174 4.06 10.29 2.44
CA ALA A 174 4.06 11.30 1.40
C ALA A 174 5.19 12.31 1.64
N LEU A 175 5.95 12.65 0.61
CA LEU A 175 6.86 13.78 0.68
C LEU A 175 6.03 15.09 0.76
N SER A 176 6.39 16.00 1.65
CA SER A 176 5.61 17.22 1.94
C SER A 176 5.48 18.15 0.73
N ASN A 177 6.51 18.24 -0.12
CA ASN A 177 6.45 18.96 -1.40
C ASN A 177 6.05 18.05 -2.57
N GLY A 178 5.49 16.88 -2.26
CA GLY A 178 5.06 15.80 -3.15
C GLY A 178 4.01 16.21 -4.19
N ALA A 179 4.07 15.64 -5.40
CA ALA A 179 3.00 15.79 -6.39
C ALA A 179 1.63 15.32 -5.86
N LEU A 180 1.62 14.27 -5.02
CA LEU A 180 0.42 13.80 -4.33
C LEU A 180 -0.13 14.86 -3.36
N VAL A 181 0.72 15.48 -2.55
CA VAL A 181 0.29 16.52 -1.59
C VAL A 181 -0.27 17.74 -2.33
N GLU A 182 0.39 18.17 -3.41
CA GLU A 182 -0.12 19.22 -4.29
C GLU A 182 -1.48 18.86 -4.91
N LEU A 183 -1.65 17.61 -5.34
CA LEU A 183 -2.92 17.13 -5.88
C LEU A 183 -4.03 17.13 -4.82
N LEU A 184 -3.74 16.68 -3.60
CA LEU A 184 -4.69 16.69 -2.49
C LEU A 184 -5.18 18.11 -2.16
N ILE A 185 -4.28 19.09 -2.22
CA ILE A 185 -4.61 20.52 -2.04
C ILE A 185 -5.47 21.01 -3.20
N LYS A 186 -5.03 20.82 -4.45
CA LYS A 186 -5.72 21.35 -5.65
C LYS A 186 -7.10 20.72 -5.88
N SER A 187 -7.25 19.44 -5.58
CA SER A 187 -8.53 18.72 -5.69
C SER A 187 -9.49 19.01 -4.54
N GLY A 188 -8.97 19.51 -3.40
CA GLY A 188 -9.73 19.69 -2.17
C GLY A 188 -10.02 18.40 -1.41
N VAL A 189 -9.44 17.26 -1.80
CA VAL A 189 -9.54 15.97 -1.10
C VAL A 189 -8.84 15.98 0.25
N GLY A 190 -7.81 16.82 0.42
CA GLY A 190 -7.11 16.97 1.70
C GLY A 190 -8.02 17.38 2.88
N ARG A 191 -9.24 17.85 2.62
CA ARG A 191 -10.25 18.14 3.67
C ARG A 191 -10.85 16.89 4.32
N TYR A 192 -10.67 15.72 3.71
CA TYR A 192 -11.15 14.44 4.23
C TYR A 192 -10.07 13.67 4.99
N LEU A 193 -8.84 14.18 4.99
CA LEU A 193 -7.65 13.47 5.43
C LEU A 193 -6.95 14.29 6.51
N GLU A 194 -6.36 13.59 7.47
CA GLU A 194 -5.44 14.18 8.45
C GLU A 194 -4.06 13.59 8.27
N PHE A 195 -3.03 14.39 8.55
CA PHE A 195 -1.64 13.99 8.41
C PHE A 195 -0.88 14.33 9.69
N LYS A 196 0.08 13.46 10.04
CA LYS A 196 1.11 13.73 11.04
C LYS A 196 2.47 13.88 10.38
N ASN A 197 3.31 14.73 10.96
CA ASN A 197 4.71 14.79 10.57
C ASN A 197 5.46 13.58 11.13
N LEU A 198 6.49 13.13 10.42
CA LEU A 198 7.50 12.26 11.02
C LEU A 198 8.33 13.04 12.04
N GLU A 199 8.71 12.36 13.13
CA GLU A 199 9.53 12.94 14.20
C GLU A 199 11.03 12.82 13.92
N SER A 200 11.44 11.68 13.36
CA SER A 200 12.83 11.41 13.03
C SER A 200 12.95 10.57 11.75
N LEU A 201 14.11 10.69 11.10
CA LEU A 201 14.57 9.82 10.04
C LEU A 201 15.84 9.14 10.53
N GLU A 202 15.88 7.81 10.49
CA GLU A 202 16.98 7.04 11.04
C GLU A 202 17.55 6.05 10.01
N ILE A 203 18.83 5.76 10.13
CA ILE A 203 19.52 4.75 9.34
C ILE A 203 20.25 3.77 10.27
N VAL A 204 20.20 2.49 9.92
CA VAL A 204 21.01 1.47 10.60
C VAL A 204 22.42 1.51 10.05
N GLN A 205 23.39 1.82 10.91
CA GLN A 205 24.81 1.81 10.59
C GLN A 205 25.60 1.20 11.75
N ASP A 206 26.53 0.31 11.43
CA ASP A 206 27.33 -0.41 12.44
C ASP A 206 26.42 -1.09 13.50
N ASN A 207 25.33 -1.74 13.06
CA ASN A 207 24.29 -2.37 13.90
C ASN A 207 23.62 -1.42 14.92
N SER A 208 23.69 -0.11 14.72
CA SER A 208 23.06 0.88 15.59
C SER A 208 22.15 1.81 14.78
N LEU A 209 20.98 2.15 15.33
CA LEU A 209 20.12 3.18 14.78
C LEU A 209 20.77 4.55 15.00
N ARG A 210 20.79 5.37 13.95
CA ARG A 210 21.32 6.73 13.99
C ARG A 210 20.40 7.68 13.28
N GLN A 211 20.14 8.82 13.89
CA GLN A 211 19.38 9.89 13.28
C GLN A 211 20.14 10.50 12.10
N VAL A 212 19.43 10.67 10.98
CA VAL A 212 19.93 11.31 9.76
C VAL A 212 19.82 12.83 9.94
N PRO A 213 20.93 13.58 9.85
CA PRO A 213 20.89 15.03 9.93
C PRO A 213 20.05 15.63 8.79
N CYS A 214 18.95 16.30 9.12
CA CYS A 214 18.02 16.89 8.15
C CYS A 214 18.04 18.42 8.16
N SER A 215 18.65 19.04 9.17
CA SER A 215 18.84 20.49 9.24
C SER A 215 20.31 20.89 9.19
N LYS A 216 20.59 22.17 8.93
CA LYS A 216 21.95 22.72 9.04
C LYS A 216 22.49 22.50 10.45
N GLU A 217 21.66 22.74 11.46
CA GLU A 217 22.00 22.56 12.87
C GLU A 217 22.35 21.11 13.17
N ASP A 218 21.60 20.14 12.64
CA ASP A 218 21.87 18.71 12.81
C ASP A 218 23.21 18.32 12.18
N VAL A 219 23.52 18.85 10.98
CA VAL A 219 24.81 18.62 10.32
C VAL A 219 25.95 19.18 11.17
N PHE A 220 25.77 20.35 11.78
CA PHE A 220 26.76 20.95 12.66
C PHE A 220 26.94 20.20 13.98
N SER A 221 25.86 19.71 14.60
CA SER A 221 25.90 18.98 15.88
C SER A 221 26.31 17.51 15.71
N SER A 222 26.20 16.95 14.51
CA SER A 222 26.50 15.55 14.21
C SER A 222 27.95 15.17 14.58
N SER A 223 28.12 14.20 15.46
CA SER A 223 29.42 13.58 15.76
C SER A 223 29.85 12.56 14.70
N PHE A 224 28.96 12.24 13.76
CA PHE A 224 29.18 11.27 12.68
C PHE A 224 29.99 11.85 11.51
N LEU A 225 29.91 13.17 11.27
CA LEU A 225 30.59 13.83 10.17
C LEU A 225 31.87 14.52 10.66
N THR A 226 32.99 14.33 9.96
CA THR A 226 34.20 15.13 10.23
C THR A 226 34.01 16.59 9.80
N LEU A 227 34.78 17.53 10.37
CA LEU A 227 34.69 18.95 10.00
C LEU A 227 34.86 19.21 8.48
N PRO A 228 35.82 18.57 7.77
CA PRO A 228 35.93 18.71 6.32
C PRO A 228 34.70 18.17 5.57
N GLU A 229 34.13 17.06 6.02
CA GLU A 229 32.92 16.48 5.42
C GLU A 229 31.69 17.37 5.63
N LYS A 230 31.50 17.91 6.84
CA LYS A 230 30.45 18.89 7.11
C LYS A 230 30.51 20.06 6.13
N ARG A 231 31.71 20.60 5.86
CA ARG A 231 31.90 21.69 4.88
C ARG A 231 31.59 21.28 3.44
N ARG A 232 31.95 20.06 3.02
CA ARG A 232 31.66 19.54 1.67
C ARG A 232 30.15 19.30 1.49
N LEU A 233 29.51 18.65 2.46
CA LEU A 233 28.08 18.41 2.49
C LEU A 233 27.30 19.74 2.47
N MET A 234 27.64 20.66 3.36
CA MET A 234 26.97 21.97 3.43
C MET A 234 27.09 22.77 2.13
N ARG A 235 28.21 22.67 1.40
CA ARG A 235 28.34 23.28 0.07
C ARG A 235 27.37 22.64 -0.92
N LEU A 236 27.34 21.31 -1.01
CA LEU A 236 26.41 20.58 -1.88
C LEU A 236 24.94 20.95 -1.59
N LEU A 237 24.51 20.87 -0.33
CA LEU A 237 23.13 21.14 0.06
C LEU A 237 22.74 22.61 -0.19
N THR A 238 23.67 23.55 0.05
CA THR A 238 23.42 24.97 -0.21
C THR A 238 23.30 25.24 -1.70
N SER A 239 24.14 24.63 -2.53
CA SER A 239 24.06 24.75 -3.99
C SER A 239 22.76 24.15 -4.53
N LEU A 240 22.31 23.00 -4.03
CA LEU A 240 21.01 22.41 -4.41
C LEU A 240 19.80 23.23 -3.95
N SER A 241 19.96 24.05 -2.91
CA SER A 241 18.89 24.94 -2.44
C SER A 241 18.76 26.22 -3.28
N ARG A 242 19.74 26.54 -4.13
CA ARG A 242 19.78 27.77 -4.94
C ARG A 242 19.65 27.41 -6.42
N LYS A 243 18.57 27.84 -7.06
CA LYS A 243 18.23 27.46 -8.45
C LYS A 243 19.34 27.72 -9.48
N GLU A 244 20.08 28.82 -9.34
CA GLU A 244 21.18 29.17 -10.25
C GLU A 244 22.36 28.20 -10.11
N ASP A 245 22.73 27.87 -8.87
CA ASP A 245 23.83 26.96 -8.57
C ASP A 245 23.45 25.51 -8.91
N SER A 246 22.18 25.11 -8.70
CA SER A 246 21.73 23.75 -8.94
C SER A 246 21.82 23.36 -10.42
N ALA A 247 21.52 24.28 -11.35
CA ALA A 247 21.65 24.05 -12.79
C ALA A 247 23.07 23.58 -13.17
N SER A 248 24.10 24.27 -12.65
CA SER A 248 25.50 23.91 -12.92
C SER A 248 25.88 22.52 -12.40
N LEU A 249 25.29 22.09 -11.26
CA LEU A 249 25.50 20.75 -10.72
C LEU A 249 24.83 19.68 -11.60
N PHE A 250 23.63 19.95 -12.10
CA PHE A 250 22.92 19.05 -13.01
C PHE A 250 23.66 18.90 -14.34
N ASP A 251 24.17 19.99 -14.93
CA ASP A 251 24.96 19.94 -16.17
C ASP A 251 26.23 19.09 -15.99
N ALA A 252 26.95 19.26 -14.87
CA ALA A 252 28.13 18.48 -14.56
C ALA A 252 27.81 16.98 -14.34
N ALA A 253 26.68 16.69 -13.67
CA ALA A 253 26.21 15.32 -13.46
C ALA A 253 25.82 14.64 -14.79
N GLU A 254 25.14 15.37 -15.68
CA GLU A 254 24.71 14.87 -16.99
C GLU A 254 25.91 14.56 -17.91
N GLN A 255 26.91 15.44 -17.94
CA GLN A 255 28.14 15.22 -18.70
C GLN A 255 28.93 14.01 -18.20
N GLY A 256 28.96 13.78 -16.87
CA GLY A 256 29.72 12.70 -16.27
C GLY A 256 29.15 11.30 -16.53
N LYS A 257 27.85 11.17 -16.81
CA LYS A 257 27.14 9.88 -17.00
C LYS A 257 27.47 8.83 -15.92
N GLN A 258 27.66 9.29 -14.70
CA GLN A 258 28.07 8.49 -13.55
C GLN A 258 26.90 8.20 -12.61
N SER A 259 27.08 7.25 -11.70
CA SER A 259 26.09 7.02 -10.65
C SER A 259 26.07 8.15 -9.62
N ILE A 260 25.00 8.25 -8.83
CA ILE A 260 24.98 9.22 -7.72
C ILE A 260 26.05 8.90 -6.67
N ASP A 261 26.40 7.63 -6.44
CA ASP A 261 27.48 7.29 -5.49
C ASP A 261 28.84 7.77 -6.00
N ASP A 262 29.14 7.56 -7.28
CA ASP A 262 30.38 8.02 -7.91
C ASP A 262 30.48 9.55 -7.92
N TYR A 263 29.37 10.23 -8.22
CA TYR A 263 29.30 11.68 -8.14
C TYR A 263 29.61 12.17 -6.72
N LEU A 264 28.98 11.58 -5.69
CA LEU A 264 29.26 11.92 -4.29
C LEU A 264 30.69 11.55 -3.87
N ALA A 265 31.28 10.51 -4.46
CA ALA A 265 32.68 10.14 -4.25
C ALA A 265 33.64 11.20 -4.80
N SER A 266 33.32 11.79 -5.96
CA SER A 266 34.09 12.89 -6.55
C SER A 266 34.13 14.14 -5.65
N LEU A 267 33.10 14.34 -4.82
CA LEU A 267 33.02 15.39 -3.81
C LEU A 267 33.83 15.08 -2.53
N GLN A 268 34.53 13.94 -2.50
CA GLN A 268 35.34 13.47 -1.36
C GLN A 268 34.50 13.27 -0.09
N LEU A 269 33.28 12.75 -0.23
CA LEU A 269 32.45 12.29 0.90
C LEU A 269 32.82 10.84 1.27
N SER A 270 32.89 10.52 2.56
CA SER A 270 33.17 9.15 3.01
C SER A 270 32.09 8.17 2.56
N PRO A 271 32.42 6.88 2.40
CA PRO A 271 31.44 5.84 2.06
C PRO A 271 30.20 5.85 2.96
N LYS A 272 30.38 6.07 4.28
CA LYS A 272 29.26 6.14 5.22
C LYS A 272 28.33 7.32 4.93
N THR A 273 28.88 8.49 4.63
CA THR A 273 28.09 9.68 4.28
C THR A 273 27.36 9.48 2.97
N ARG A 274 28.02 8.91 1.95
CA ARG A 274 27.39 8.63 0.66
C ARG A 274 26.23 7.66 0.83
N GLN A 275 26.42 6.57 1.57
CA GLN A 275 25.36 5.62 1.87
C GLN A 275 24.15 6.28 2.56
N THR A 276 24.39 7.18 3.53
CA THR A 276 23.31 7.95 4.16
C THR A 276 22.57 8.81 3.14
N ILE A 277 23.27 9.54 2.28
CA ILE A 277 22.65 10.40 1.26
C ILE A 277 21.85 9.55 0.26
N VAL A 278 22.46 8.49 -0.27
CA VAL A 278 21.83 7.60 -1.26
C VAL A 278 20.58 6.95 -0.67
N ASN A 279 20.67 6.39 0.53
CA ASN A 279 19.60 5.55 1.08
C ASN A 279 18.52 6.34 1.83
N ALA A 280 18.88 7.40 2.57
CA ALA A 280 17.93 8.10 3.44
C ALA A 280 17.45 9.45 2.89
N ILE A 281 18.28 10.17 2.12
CA ILE A 281 17.93 11.49 1.59
C ILE A 281 17.37 11.37 0.17
N SER A 282 18.15 10.76 -0.72
CA SER A 282 17.74 10.57 -2.11
C SER A 282 16.76 9.41 -2.29
N LEU A 283 16.67 8.50 -1.31
CA LEU A 283 15.86 7.27 -1.39
C LEU A 283 16.10 6.52 -2.72
N ALA A 284 17.34 6.50 -3.20
CA ALA A 284 17.70 5.99 -4.52
C ALA A 284 17.61 4.46 -4.60
N THR A 285 17.87 3.78 -3.49
CA THR A 285 17.81 2.32 -3.37
C THR A 285 16.46 1.90 -2.81
N THR A 286 15.84 0.90 -3.45
CA THR A 286 14.63 0.24 -2.93
C THR A 286 14.86 -1.26 -2.87
N TYR A 287 13.99 -1.98 -2.16
CA TYR A 287 14.03 -3.45 -2.16
C TYR A 287 13.93 -4.03 -3.58
N GLN A 288 13.12 -3.41 -4.44
CA GLN A 288 12.90 -3.81 -5.84
C GLN A 288 14.02 -3.35 -6.78
N SER A 289 14.84 -2.38 -6.38
CA SER A 289 15.92 -1.83 -7.17
C SER A 289 17.10 -1.52 -6.23
N PRO A 290 17.90 -2.54 -5.88
CA PRO A 290 19.03 -2.39 -4.97
C PRO A 290 20.21 -1.63 -5.59
N GLY A 291 20.19 -1.42 -6.92
CA GLY A 291 21.14 -0.58 -7.63
C GLY A 291 20.93 0.90 -7.34
N THR A 292 22.03 1.66 -7.41
CA THR A 292 21.98 3.13 -7.31
C THR A 292 21.42 3.75 -8.59
N VAL A 293 21.02 5.02 -8.53
CA VAL A 293 20.50 5.79 -9.67
C VAL A 293 21.61 6.60 -10.36
N ASP A 294 21.33 7.12 -11.54
CA ASP A 294 22.22 8.09 -12.19
C ASP A 294 22.33 9.39 -11.36
N ALA A 295 23.43 10.12 -11.53
CA ALA A 295 23.71 11.32 -10.74
C ALA A 295 22.62 12.40 -10.89
N VAL A 296 22.03 12.58 -12.07
CA VAL A 296 20.99 13.59 -12.30
C VAL A 296 19.72 13.24 -11.52
N SER A 297 19.25 12.00 -11.62
CA SER A 297 18.11 11.50 -10.84
C SER A 297 18.37 11.59 -9.33
N GLY A 298 19.56 11.21 -8.88
CA GLY A 298 19.95 11.29 -7.48
C GLY A 298 19.93 12.72 -6.93
N LEU A 299 20.55 13.66 -7.65
CA LEU A 299 20.54 15.09 -7.28
C LEU A 299 19.14 15.67 -7.26
N ARG A 300 18.28 15.30 -8.22
CA ARG A 300 16.88 15.75 -8.26
C ARG A 300 16.09 15.24 -7.06
N ARG A 301 16.32 14.00 -6.63
CA ARG A 301 15.69 13.46 -5.42
C ARG A 301 16.18 14.16 -4.15
N ILE A 302 17.48 14.47 -4.05
CA ILE A 302 18.04 15.24 -2.93
C ILE A 302 17.46 16.66 -2.90
N GLU A 303 17.43 17.35 -4.04
CA GLU A 303 16.81 18.68 -4.16
C GLU A 303 15.34 18.64 -3.70
N TYR A 304 14.60 17.62 -4.12
CA TYR A 304 13.19 17.47 -3.76
C TYR A 304 12.97 17.18 -2.27
N PHE A 305 13.84 16.35 -1.68
CA PHE A 305 13.87 16.13 -0.23
C PHE A 305 14.10 17.44 0.51
N LEU A 306 15.12 18.22 0.13
CA LEU A 306 15.45 19.50 0.76
C LEU A 306 14.31 20.52 0.67
N GLN A 307 13.63 20.60 -0.47
CA GLN A 307 12.47 21.49 -0.66
C GLN A 307 11.25 21.09 0.21
N SER A 308 11.24 19.87 0.73
CA SER A 308 10.15 19.35 1.55
C SER A 308 10.34 19.60 3.04
N ILE A 309 11.58 19.84 3.47
CA ILE A 309 11.92 20.14 4.85
C ILE A 309 11.32 21.50 5.24
N GLY A 310 10.70 21.58 6.42
CA GLY A 310 10.17 22.82 6.96
C GLY A 310 8.81 23.25 6.39
N ARG A 311 8.26 22.54 5.40
CA ARG A 311 6.95 22.91 4.80
C ARG A 311 5.79 22.76 5.78
N TYR A 312 5.73 21.64 6.49
CA TYR A 312 4.70 21.35 7.50
C TYR A 312 5.28 20.94 8.86
N GLY A 313 6.60 20.68 8.91
CA GLY A 313 7.31 20.24 10.09
C GLY A 313 8.82 20.14 9.82
N PRO A 314 9.62 19.75 10.83
CA PRO A 314 11.07 19.64 10.68
C PRO A 314 11.49 18.53 9.71
N MET A 315 10.69 17.47 9.58
CA MET A 315 10.95 16.36 8.64
C MET A 315 10.22 16.58 7.31
N PRO A 316 10.74 16.03 6.19
CA PRO A 316 10.17 16.26 4.85
C PRO A 316 8.96 15.38 4.53
N PHE A 317 8.48 14.55 5.45
CA PHE A 317 7.44 13.56 5.19
C PHE A 317 6.18 13.79 6.02
N LEU A 318 5.04 13.47 5.41
CA LEU A 318 3.72 13.39 6.01
C LEU A 318 3.26 11.94 6.05
N CYS A 319 2.80 11.51 7.21
CA CYS A 319 2.16 10.23 7.43
C CYS A 319 0.63 10.45 7.50
N PRO A 320 -0.15 9.87 6.58
CA PRO A 320 -1.61 9.90 6.65
C PRO A 320 -2.12 9.17 7.88
N MET A 321 -3.09 9.76 8.56
CA MET A 321 -3.76 9.14 9.72
C MET A 321 -4.74 8.07 9.24
N TYR A 322 -4.91 7.00 10.03
CA TYR A 322 -5.88 5.90 9.80
C TYR A 322 -5.63 5.00 8.58
N GLY A 323 -4.59 5.25 7.79
CA GLY A 323 -4.19 4.42 6.66
C GLY A 323 -3.82 5.27 5.46
N GLY A 324 -2.67 5.02 4.81
CA GLY A 324 -2.22 5.84 3.70
C GLY A 324 -2.95 5.60 2.40
N GLY A 325 -2.64 4.48 1.74
CA GLY A 325 -3.23 4.17 0.43
C GLY A 325 -4.76 4.14 0.48
N SER A 326 -5.34 3.49 1.48
CA SER A 326 -6.79 3.30 1.61
C SER A 326 -7.56 4.59 1.90
N GLU A 327 -7.08 5.48 2.77
CA GLU A 327 -7.80 6.73 3.08
C GLU A 327 -7.71 7.71 1.91
N ILE A 328 -6.53 7.81 1.28
CA ILE A 328 -6.38 8.59 0.04
C ILE A 328 -7.36 8.09 -1.02
N SER A 329 -7.44 6.76 -1.19
CA SER A 329 -8.35 6.13 -2.15
C SER A 329 -9.81 6.49 -1.85
N GLN A 330 -10.23 6.33 -0.59
CA GLN A 330 -11.59 6.69 -0.15
C GLN A 330 -11.90 8.18 -0.37
N GLY A 331 -10.93 9.07 -0.10
CA GLY A 331 -11.07 10.50 -0.32
C GLY A 331 -11.33 10.85 -1.79
N PHE A 332 -10.62 10.20 -2.71
CA PHE A 332 -10.84 10.39 -4.14
C PHE A 332 -12.11 9.67 -4.65
N CYS A 333 -12.44 8.48 -4.14
CA CYS A 333 -13.73 7.83 -4.43
C CYS A 333 -14.90 8.72 -4.02
N ARG A 334 -14.82 9.34 -2.83
CA ARG A 334 -15.80 10.33 -2.38
C ARG A 334 -15.88 11.53 -3.32
N LEU A 335 -14.75 12.07 -3.76
CA LEU A 335 -14.73 13.18 -4.72
C LEU A 335 -15.42 12.80 -6.03
N SER A 336 -15.15 11.62 -6.57
CA SER A 336 -15.81 11.10 -7.76
C SER A 336 -17.32 10.95 -7.56
N ALA A 337 -17.76 10.39 -6.43
CA ALA A 337 -19.17 10.22 -6.10
C ALA A 337 -19.91 11.58 -6.00
N VAL A 338 -19.26 12.62 -5.46
CA VAL A 338 -19.80 14.00 -5.45
C VAL A 338 -20.06 14.53 -6.87
N TYR A 339 -19.27 14.10 -7.85
CA TYR A 339 -19.45 14.40 -9.26
C TYR A 339 -20.16 13.26 -10.02
N SER A 340 -21.04 12.53 -9.34
CA SER A 340 -21.94 11.51 -9.91
C SER A 340 -21.26 10.24 -10.45
N GLY A 341 -20.04 9.92 -10.01
CA GLY A 341 -19.46 8.59 -10.21
C GLY A 341 -20.24 7.52 -9.44
N THR A 342 -20.55 6.40 -10.10
CA THR A 342 -21.20 5.24 -9.49
C THR A 342 -20.14 4.33 -8.88
N TYR A 343 -20.37 3.85 -7.65
CA TYR A 343 -19.43 3.04 -6.88
C TYR A 343 -20.05 1.71 -6.47
N LEU A 344 -19.34 0.61 -6.71
CA LEU A 344 -19.72 -0.73 -6.30
C LEU A 344 -18.54 -1.40 -5.60
N LEU A 345 -18.72 -1.78 -4.34
CA LEU A 345 -17.80 -2.66 -3.61
C LEU A 345 -18.45 -4.03 -3.45
N ASP A 346 -17.61 -5.02 -3.13
CA ASP A 346 -18.00 -6.43 -3.02
C ASP A 346 -18.76 -6.94 -4.26
N TYR A 347 -18.45 -6.38 -5.42
CA TYR A 347 -19.13 -6.68 -6.67
C TYR A 347 -18.31 -7.69 -7.47
N LYS A 348 -18.76 -8.94 -7.46
CA LYS A 348 -18.06 -10.03 -8.16
C LYS A 348 -18.29 -9.92 -9.66
N ILE A 349 -17.19 -9.84 -10.41
CA ILE A 349 -17.20 -9.81 -11.87
C ILE A 349 -17.08 -11.25 -12.37
N ALA A 350 -18.04 -11.68 -13.18
CA ALA A 350 -18.04 -13.00 -13.82
C ALA A 350 -17.24 -13.00 -15.13
N ARG A 351 -17.34 -11.92 -15.92
CA ARG A 351 -16.77 -11.84 -17.26
C ARG A 351 -16.59 -10.39 -17.70
N ILE A 352 -15.54 -10.14 -18.48
CA ILE A 352 -15.32 -8.87 -19.19
C ILE A 352 -15.26 -9.17 -20.68
N ASP A 353 -16.17 -8.57 -21.45
CA ASP A 353 -16.19 -8.67 -22.90
C ASP A 353 -15.51 -7.45 -23.52
N THR A 354 -14.64 -7.71 -24.50
CA THR A 354 -14.01 -6.67 -25.32
C THR A 354 -14.80 -6.47 -26.62
N PRO A 355 -14.90 -5.23 -27.12
CA PRO A 355 -15.63 -4.98 -28.34
C PRO A 355 -14.95 -5.64 -29.55
N PRO A 356 -15.70 -6.23 -30.50
CA PRO A 356 -15.16 -6.90 -31.67
C PRO A 356 -14.56 -5.92 -32.70
N THR A 357 -14.86 -4.63 -32.57
CA THR A 357 -14.38 -3.56 -33.46
C THR A 357 -13.84 -2.39 -32.67
N ALA A 358 -12.87 -1.68 -33.24
CA ALA A 358 -12.33 -0.47 -32.63
C ALA A 358 -13.44 0.58 -32.46
N GLY A 359 -13.64 1.06 -31.23
CA GLY A 359 -14.68 2.02 -30.90
C GLY A 359 -16.01 1.41 -30.44
N GLY A 360 -16.12 0.09 -30.36
CA GLY A 360 -17.24 -0.56 -29.68
C GLY A 360 -17.19 -0.43 -28.15
N THR A 361 -18.22 -0.96 -27.51
CA THR A 361 -18.43 -0.89 -26.05
C THR A 361 -17.85 -2.12 -25.33
N PHE A 362 -17.20 -1.89 -24.20
CA PHE A 362 -16.80 -2.94 -23.26
C PHE A 362 -18.00 -3.31 -22.37
N SER A 363 -18.16 -4.58 -22.04
CA SER A 363 -19.22 -5.05 -21.14
C SER A 363 -18.64 -5.81 -19.96
N VAL A 364 -18.96 -5.37 -18.75
CA VAL A 364 -18.60 -6.03 -17.49
C VAL A 364 -19.84 -6.73 -16.95
N HIS A 365 -19.78 -8.05 -16.88
CA HIS A 365 -20.86 -8.91 -16.39
C HIS A 365 -20.63 -9.21 -14.91
N GLY A 366 -21.57 -8.80 -14.06
CA GLY A 366 -21.61 -9.19 -12.66
C GLY A 366 -22.06 -10.63 -12.47
N ALA A 367 -21.68 -11.21 -11.33
CA ALA A 367 -22.16 -12.52 -10.90
C ALA A 367 -23.67 -12.52 -10.57
N ASP A 368 -24.24 -11.34 -10.32
CA ASP A 368 -25.67 -11.10 -10.12
C ASP A 368 -26.48 -11.03 -11.42
N GLY A 369 -25.82 -11.17 -12.57
CA GLY A 369 -26.44 -11.08 -13.90
C GLY A 369 -26.60 -9.65 -14.43
N GLN A 370 -26.24 -8.62 -13.65
CA GLN A 370 -26.24 -7.25 -14.13
C GLN A 370 -25.08 -7.01 -15.11
N VAL A 371 -25.30 -6.15 -16.11
CA VAL A 371 -24.29 -5.80 -17.12
C VAL A 371 -24.03 -4.30 -17.09
N TRP A 372 -22.76 -3.94 -17.01
CA TRP A 372 -22.25 -2.57 -17.08
C TRP A 372 -21.54 -2.36 -18.41
N ASN A 373 -21.97 -1.35 -19.16
CA ASN A 373 -21.43 -1.02 -20.48
C ASN A 373 -20.57 0.24 -20.39
N GLY A 374 -19.40 0.24 -21.02
CA GLY A 374 -18.45 1.36 -20.98
C GLY A 374 -17.73 1.59 -22.30
N LEU A 375 -17.50 2.85 -22.68
CA LEU A 375 -16.71 3.18 -23.88
C LEU A 375 -15.22 2.87 -23.69
N ARG A 376 -14.74 2.88 -22.44
CA ARG A 376 -13.39 2.52 -22.03
C ARG A 376 -13.43 1.71 -20.75
N ILE A 377 -12.43 0.86 -20.57
CA ILE A 377 -12.17 0.16 -19.32
C ILE A 377 -10.75 0.47 -18.85
N VAL A 378 -10.59 0.72 -17.56
CA VAL A 378 -9.28 0.82 -16.88
C VAL A 378 -9.34 -0.08 -15.66
N ALA A 379 -8.31 -0.90 -15.43
CA ALA A 379 -8.36 -1.91 -14.39
C ALA A 379 -7.02 -2.01 -13.64
N SER A 380 -7.09 -2.40 -12.37
CA SER A 380 -5.94 -2.87 -11.60
C SER A 380 -5.43 -4.19 -12.22
N PRO A 381 -4.12 -4.49 -12.16
CA PRO A 381 -3.57 -5.79 -12.57
C PRO A 381 -4.28 -7.01 -11.95
N ASP A 382 -4.94 -6.83 -10.80
CA ASP A 382 -5.74 -7.90 -10.15
C ASP A 382 -6.92 -8.38 -11.02
N TYR A 383 -7.35 -7.57 -11.98
CA TYR A 383 -8.43 -7.87 -12.92
C TYR A 383 -7.92 -8.24 -14.32
N ASP A 384 -6.60 -8.33 -14.51
CA ASP A 384 -6.05 -8.79 -15.79
C ASP A 384 -6.48 -10.24 -16.04
N PRO A 385 -6.91 -10.57 -17.27
CA PRO A 385 -7.24 -11.94 -17.62
C PRO A 385 -5.97 -12.79 -17.47
N LYS A 386 -5.99 -13.73 -16.52
CA LYS A 386 -4.90 -14.69 -16.36
C LYS A 386 -4.72 -15.45 -17.69
N PRO A 387 -3.48 -15.60 -18.20
CA PRO A 387 -3.26 -16.39 -19.41
C PRO A 387 -3.80 -17.81 -19.15
N SER A 388 -4.56 -18.34 -20.12
CA SER A 388 -4.98 -19.74 -20.10
C SER A 388 -3.72 -20.62 -20.03
N MET A 389 -3.52 -21.32 -18.91
CA MET A 389 -2.50 -22.37 -18.78
C MET A 389 -2.76 -23.51 -19.75
#